data_AF-A0A4R5DAP1-F1
#
_entry.id   AF-A0A4R5DAP1-F1
#
_cell.length_a   1.000
_cell.length_b   1.000
_cell.length_c   1.000
_cell.angle_alpha   90.00
_cell.angle_beta   90.00
_cell.angle_gamma   90.00
#
_symmetry.space_group_name_H-M   'P 1'
#
loop_
_entity.id
_entity.type
_entity.pdbx_description
1 polymer ?
#
loop_
_entity_poly.entity_id
_entity_poly.type
_entity_poly.pdbx_seq_one_letter_code
_entity_poly.pdbx_strand_id
1 'polypeptide(L)'
;MLLQAQRTITGKVINETGLTIITGAKIQSLDRLLLGSTDRSGFFKIELPPGCNQLLINSLGMESMSIAITDTCNYLEIILMNDTIYDFVTSQVANRRRHRKFKNLKNKHRQAGDKGIFTSNIPCVKYMFQEY
;
A
#
# COMPACT_ATOMS: atom_id res chain seq x y z
N MET A 1 -25.76 19.33 2.51
CA MET A 1 -24.97 18.11 2.79
C MET A 1 -24.72 17.42 1.46
N LEU A 2 -23.52 17.55 0.89
CA LEU A 2 -23.18 16.88 -0.37
C LEU A 2 -22.86 15.41 -0.04
N LEU A 3 -23.70 14.49 -0.51
CA LEU A 3 -23.40 13.06 -0.53
C LEU A 3 -22.24 12.86 -1.51
N GLN A 4 -21.05 12.51 -1.03
CA GLN A 4 -20.00 12.01 -1.92
C GLN A 4 -20.46 10.66 -2.49
N ALA A 5 -20.43 10.53 -3.81
CA ALA A 5 -20.78 9.28 -4.47
C ALA A 5 -19.81 8.16 -4.06
N GLN A 6 -20.34 6.96 -3.84
CA GLN A 6 -19.52 5.77 -3.61
C GLN A 6 -18.69 5.49 -4.87
N ARG A 7 -17.39 5.24 -4.67
CA ARG A 7 -16.42 5.11 -5.75
C ARG A 7 -15.81 3.73 -5.76
N THR A 8 -15.87 3.05 -6.89
CA THR A 8 -15.15 1.80 -7.09
C THR A 8 -13.65 2.08 -7.24
N ILE A 9 -12.84 1.46 -6.40
CA ILE A 9 -11.38 1.48 -6.50
C ILE A 9 -10.91 0.10 -6.90
N THR A 10 -9.96 0.06 -7.82
CA THR A 10 -9.21 -1.15 -8.19
C THR A 10 -7.75 -0.94 -7.92
N GLY A 11 -6.96 -2.00 -7.95
CA GLY A 11 -5.53 -1.85 -7.81
C GLY A 11 -4.77 -3.17 -7.78
N LYS A 12 -3.47 -3.06 -7.58
CA LYS A 12 -2.54 -4.18 -7.50
C LYS A 12 -1.56 -3.99 -6.35
N VAL A 13 -1.29 -5.06 -5.62
CA VAL A 13 -0.36 -5.05 -4.48
C VAL A 13 0.82 -5.99 -4.76
N ILE A 14 2.04 -5.46 -4.59
CA ILE A 14 3.30 -6.21 -4.68
C ILE A 14 4.16 -5.94 -3.45
N ASN A 15 5.21 -6.73 -3.26
CA ASN A 15 6.22 -6.46 -2.22
C ASN A 15 7.38 -5.60 -2.73
N GLU A 16 8.14 -5.00 -1.82
CA GLU A 16 9.35 -4.25 -2.16
C GLU A 16 10.52 -5.12 -2.63
N THR A 17 10.48 -6.42 -2.27
CA THR A 17 11.57 -7.38 -2.46
C THR A 17 11.30 -8.29 -3.64
N GLY A 18 11.92 -8.00 -4.78
CA GLY A 18 11.71 -8.76 -6.01
C GLY A 18 10.46 -8.35 -6.79
N LEU A 19 9.64 -7.44 -6.25
CA LEU A 19 8.43 -6.91 -6.90
C LEU A 19 7.40 -8.02 -7.17
N THR A 20 7.31 -8.99 -6.26
CA THR A 20 6.42 -10.14 -6.44
C THR A 20 5.01 -9.80 -5.94
N ILE A 21 4.03 -10.48 -6.55
CA ILE A 21 2.61 -10.35 -6.24
C ILE A 21 2.33 -10.71 -4.78
N ILE A 22 1.42 -9.97 -4.13
CA ILE A 22 0.89 -10.31 -2.81
C ILE A 22 -0.57 -10.73 -2.94
N THR A 23 -0.83 -12.01 -2.70
CA THR A 23 -2.17 -12.59 -2.63
C THR A 23 -2.75 -12.45 -1.22
N GLY A 24 -4.06 -12.20 -1.12
CA GLY A 24 -4.77 -12.12 0.15
C GLY A 24 -4.44 -10.90 1.01
N ALA A 25 -3.77 -9.89 0.45
CA ALA A 25 -3.58 -8.61 1.13
C ALA A 25 -4.95 -8.00 1.44
N LYS A 26 -5.19 -7.67 2.70
CA LYS A 26 -6.43 -7.07 3.19
C LYS A 26 -6.41 -5.58 2.92
N ILE A 27 -7.47 -5.09 2.29
CA ILE A 27 -7.72 -3.68 2.03
C ILE A 27 -8.78 -3.22 3.03
N GLN A 28 -8.42 -2.30 3.92
CA GLN A 28 -9.26 -1.92 5.05
C GLN A 28 -9.44 -0.40 5.13
N SER A 29 -10.54 0.05 5.74
CA SER A 29 -10.65 1.42 6.22
C SER A 29 -9.70 1.67 7.40
N LEU A 30 -9.56 2.92 7.83
CA LEU A 30 -8.81 3.27 9.05
C LEU A 30 -9.38 2.58 10.31
N ASP A 31 -10.70 2.42 10.37
CA ASP A 31 -11.39 1.69 11.46
C ASP A 31 -11.28 0.16 11.31
N ARG A 32 -10.39 -0.32 10.43
CA ARG A 32 -10.11 -1.74 10.15
C ARG A 32 -11.29 -2.52 9.58
N LEU A 33 -12.34 -1.85 9.11
CA LEU A 33 -13.40 -2.51 8.32
C LEU A 33 -12.77 -3.11 7.07
N LEU A 34 -12.96 -4.41 6.85
CA LEU A 34 -12.48 -5.09 5.64
C LEU A 34 -13.33 -4.66 4.44
N LEU A 35 -12.70 -4.02 3.46
CA LEU A 35 -13.35 -3.59 2.22
C LEU A 35 -13.14 -4.60 1.10
N GLY A 36 -12.05 -5.36 1.15
CA GLY A 36 -11.76 -6.45 0.22
C GLY A 36 -10.37 -7.03 0.42
N SER A 37 -9.96 -7.91 -0.49
CA SER A 37 -8.63 -8.52 -0.49
C SER A 37 -8.09 -8.73 -1.90
N THR A 38 -6.77 -8.82 -2.04
CA THR A 38 -6.17 -9.17 -3.32
C THR A 38 -6.39 -10.63 -3.70
N ASP A 39 -6.59 -10.86 -4.99
CA ASP A 39 -6.69 -12.19 -5.59
C ASP A 39 -5.31 -12.84 -5.79
N ARG A 40 -5.28 -14.00 -6.46
CA ARG A 40 -4.05 -14.76 -6.77
C ARG A 40 -3.07 -14.01 -7.67
N SER A 41 -3.54 -12.99 -8.38
CA SER A 41 -2.74 -12.15 -9.27
C SER A 41 -2.36 -10.81 -8.60
N GLY A 42 -2.73 -10.61 -7.34
CA GLY A 42 -2.44 -9.42 -6.55
C GLY A 42 -3.39 -8.27 -6.80
N PHE A 43 -4.44 -8.47 -7.61
CA PHE A 43 -5.41 -7.44 -7.92
C PHE A 43 -6.53 -7.40 -6.91
N PHE A 44 -7.09 -6.21 -6.67
CA PHE A 44 -8.28 -6.04 -5.85
C PHE A 44 -9.28 -5.10 -6.53
N LYS A 45 -10.54 -5.22 -6.11
CA LYS A 45 -11.64 -4.31 -6.42
C LYS A 45 -12.44 -4.11 -5.12
N ILE A 46 -12.67 -2.86 -4.75
CA ILE A 46 -13.44 -2.49 -3.55
C ILE A 46 -14.39 -1.34 -3.87
N GLU A 47 -15.43 -1.22 -3.06
CA GLU A 47 -16.25 0.00 -3.01
C GLU A 47 -15.74 0.87 -1.87
N LEU A 48 -15.25 2.07 -2.20
CA LEU A 48 -14.70 3.00 -1.23
C LEU A 48 -15.86 3.75 -0.55
N PRO A 49 -16.00 3.66 0.78
CA PRO A 49 -17.05 4.40 1.50
C PRO A 49 -16.95 5.91 1.27
N PRO A 50 -18.09 6.64 1.20
CA PRO A 50 -18.08 8.10 1.09
C PRO A 50 -17.19 8.76 2.16
N GLY A 51 -16.37 9.73 1.77
CA GLY A 51 -15.46 10.44 2.69
C GLY A 51 -14.21 9.65 3.11
N CYS A 52 -14.05 8.40 2.67
CA CYS A 52 -12.84 7.62 2.95
C CYS A 52 -11.70 8.07 2.03
N ASN A 53 -10.68 8.71 2.60
CA ASN A 53 -9.50 9.21 1.88
C ASN A 53 -8.21 8.46 2.23
N GLN A 54 -8.30 7.44 3.10
CA GLN A 54 -7.18 6.63 3.54
C GLN A 54 -7.57 5.16 3.62
N LEU A 55 -6.64 4.29 3.23
CA LEU A 55 -6.76 2.85 3.39
C LEU A 55 -5.60 2.32 4.22
N LEU A 56 -5.89 1.28 4.99
CA LEU A 56 -4.92 0.43 5.64
C LEU A 56 -4.75 -0.86 4.85
N ILE A 57 -3.52 -1.18 4.48
CA ILE A 57 -3.18 -2.37 3.69
C ILE A 57 -2.34 -3.30 4.56
N ASN A 58 -2.84 -4.51 4.78
CA ASN A 58 -2.22 -5.50 5.66
C ASN A 58 -2.03 -6.83 4.93
N SER A 59 -0.90 -7.49 5.15
CA SER A 59 -0.66 -8.85 4.66
C SER A 59 0.30 -9.60 5.58
N LEU A 60 0.25 -10.92 5.56
CA LEU A 60 1.15 -11.75 6.35
C LEU A 60 2.61 -11.54 5.93
N GLY A 61 3.49 -11.33 6.90
CA GLY A 61 4.92 -11.08 6.66
C GLY A 61 5.25 -9.68 6.13
N MET A 62 4.27 -8.78 6.08
CA MET A 62 4.43 -7.41 5.56
C MET A 62 4.10 -6.38 6.65
N GLU A 63 4.79 -5.24 6.61
CA GLU A 63 4.43 -4.11 7.45
C GLU A 63 3.07 -3.56 7.03
N SER A 64 2.19 -3.35 8.02
CA SER A 64 0.93 -2.64 7.84
C SER A 64 1.19 -1.25 7.27
N MET A 65 0.53 -0.90 6.16
CA MET A 65 0.80 0.34 5.43
C MET A 65 -0.46 1.18 5.28
N SER A 66 -0.41 2.41 5.78
CA SER A 66 -1.45 3.42 5.52
C SER A 66 -1.12 4.20 4.26
N ILE A 67 -2.12 4.35 3.39
CA ILE A 67 -2.02 5.14 2.16
C ILE A 67 -3.13 6.17 2.12
N ALA A 68 -2.82 7.39 1.68
CA ALA A 68 -3.82 8.38 1.32
C ALA A 68 -4.15 8.28 -0.18
N ILE A 69 -5.44 8.37 -0.48
CA ILE A 69 -6.00 8.30 -1.83
C ILE A 69 -6.51 9.68 -2.22
N THR A 70 -6.28 10.08 -3.47
CA THR A 70 -6.85 11.29 -4.05
C THR A 70 -8.13 10.99 -4.83
N ASP A 71 -8.98 11.99 -5.03
CA ASP A 71 -10.24 11.84 -5.79
C ASP A 71 -10.02 11.49 -7.27
N THR A 72 -8.80 11.68 -7.77
CA THR A 72 -8.41 11.37 -9.15
C THR A 72 -7.83 9.98 -9.34
N CYS A 73 -7.44 9.27 -8.26
CA CYS A 73 -6.84 7.95 -8.40
C CYS A 73 -7.83 6.81 -8.13
N ASN A 74 -8.22 6.11 -9.20
CA ASN A 74 -9.14 4.96 -9.15
C ASN A 74 -8.45 3.61 -9.32
N TYR A 75 -7.18 3.60 -9.75
CA TYR A 75 -6.34 2.41 -9.87
C TYR A 75 -5.10 2.57 -9.00
N LEU A 76 -5.04 1.83 -7.89
CA LEU A 76 -3.96 1.98 -6.91
C LEU A 76 -2.87 0.93 -7.13
N GLU A 77 -1.63 1.40 -7.20
CA GLU A 77 -0.45 0.55 -7.34
C GLU A 77 0.37 0.61 -6.06
N ILE A 78 0.30 -0.46 -5.28
CA ILE A 78 0.71 -0.47 -3.88
C ILE A 78 1.91 -1.41 -3.69
N ILE A 79 2.93 -0.91 -2.99
CA ILE A 79 4.10 -1.69 -2.58
C ILE A 79 4.07 -1.81 -1.06
N LEU A 80 4.13 -3.04 -0.56
CA LEU A 80 4.30 -3.31 0.87
C LEU A 80 5.77 -3.60 1.19
N MET A 81 6.21 -3.12 2.35
CA MET A 81 7.52 -3.45 2.92
C MET A 81 7.43 -4.77 3.67
N ASN A 82 8.51 -5.55 3.67
CA ASN A 82 8.57 -6.77 4.47
C ASN A 82 8.63 -6.40 5.96
N ASP A 83 7.84 -7.09 6.78
CA ASP A 83 7.94 -6.96 8.23
C ASP A 83 9.30 -7.52 8.68
N THR A 84 10.15 -6.64 9.20
CA THR A 84 11.54 -6.98 9.53
C THR A 84 11.75 -6.78 11.02
N ILE A 85 12.16 -7.84 11.71
CA ILE A 85 12.63 -7.76 13.09
C ILE A 85 14.09 -7.27 13.07
N TYR A 86 14.36 -6.19 13.80
CA TYR A 86 15.70 -5.64 13.93
C TYR A 86 16.28 -6.00 15.30
N ASP A 87 16.98 -7.12 15.37
CA ASP A 87 17.60 -7.57 16.61
C ASP A 87 18.79 -6.69 17.01
N PHE A 88 19.04 -6.62 18.32
CA PHE A 88 20.20 -5.97 18.94
C PHE A 88 20.38 -4.48 18.58
N VAL A 89 19.30 -3.76 18.27
CA VAL A 89 19.31 -2.31 18.04
C VAL A 89 18.15 -1.61 18.74
N THR A 90 18.29 -0.31 18.99
CA THR A 90 17.21 0.51 19.56
C THR A 90 16.10 0.74 18.54
N SER A 91 14.88 1.06 19.02
CA SER A 91 13.74 1.44 18.16
C SER A 91 14.09 2.60 17.23
N GLN A 92 14.83 3.61 17.71
CA GLN A 92 15.30 4.73 16.89
C GLN A 92 16.18 4.28 15.71
N VAL A 93 17.10 3.34 15.95
CA VAL A 93 17.96 2.79 14.89
C VAL A 93 17.15 1.95 13.91
N ALA A 94 16.20 1.16 14.42
CA ALA A 94 15.29 0.36 13.60
C ALA A 94 14.39 1.25 12.72
N ASN A 95 13.75 2.27 13.29
CA ASN A 95 12.95 3.26 12.56
C ASN A 95 13.77 3.99 11.49
N ARG A 96 15.01 4.38 11.79
CA ARG A 96 15.90 4.99 10.79
C ARG A 96 16.19 4.03 9.63
N ARG A 97 16.41 2.74 9.89
CA ARG A 97 16.63 1.72 8.85
C ARG A 97 15.36 1.49 8.02
N ARG A 98 14.20 1.36 8.67
CA ARG A 98 12.88 1.28 8.01
C ARG A 98 12.60 2.49 7.13
N HIS A 99 12.81 3.70 7.64
CA HIS A 99 12.55 4.93 6.91
C HIS A 99 13.42 5.05 5.65
N ARG A 100 14.66 4.51 5.66
CA ARG A 100 15.50 4.42 4.44
C ARG A 100 14.88 3.50 3.39
N LYS A 101 14.34 2.34 3.79
CA LYS A 101 13.61 1.44 2.88
C LYS A 101 12.34 2.11 2.35
N PHE A 102 11.56 2.73 3.24
CA PHE A 102 10.36 3.48 2.90
C PHE A 102 10.61 4.56 1.83
N LYS A 103 11.67 5.37 2.00
CA LYS A 103 12.06 6.38 1.00
C LYS A 103 12.39 5.78 -0.37
N ASN A 104 12.87 4.53 -0.40
CA ASN A 104 13.19 3.82 -1.62
C ASN A 104 11.96 3.26 -2.36
N LEU A 105 10.76 3.28 -1.75
CA LEU A 105 9.53 2.80 -2.40
C LEU A 105 9.24 3.55 -3.71
N LYS A 106 9.61 4.84 -3.81
CA LYS A 106 9.50 5.61 -5.06
C LYS A 106 10.30 4.97 -6.20
N ASN A 107 11.52 4.52 -5.91
CA ASN A 107 12.37 3.86 -6.89
C ASN A 107 11.82 2.46 -7.23
N LYS A 108 11.32 1.74 -6.22
CA LYS A 108 10.68 0.43 -6.42
C LYS A 108 9.44 0.51 -7.31
N HIS A 109 8.63 1.55 -7.14
CA HIS A 109 7.47 1.78 -7.98
C HIS A 109 7.88 2.05 -9.43
N ARG A 110 8.87 2.92 -9.67
CA ARG A 110 9.43 3.11 -11.02
C ARG A 110 9.92 1.79 -11.63
N GLN A 111 10.67 1.00 -10.87
CA GLN A 111 11.15 -0.31 -11.34
C GLN A 111 10.00 -1.28 -11.68
N ALA A 112 8.88 -1.23 -10.96
CA ALA A 112 7.71 -2.05 -11.26
C ALA A 112 7.02 -1.59 -12.55
N GLY A 113 6.94 -0.28 -12.79
CA GLY A 113 6.41 0.26 -14.05
C GLY A 113 7.32 -0.04 -15.25
N ASP A 114 8.64 0.11 -15.12
CA ASP A 114 9.62 -0.24 -16.16
C ASP A 114 9.56 -1.73 -16.54
N LYS A 115 9.14 -2.59 -15.61
CA LYS A 115 8.94 -4.03 -15.84
C LYS A 115 7.53 -4.40 -16.34
N GLY A 116 6.64 -3.42 -16.52
CA GLY A 116 5.24 -3.65 -16.89
C GLY A 116 4.39 -4.35 -15.81
N ILE A 117 4.89 -4.42 -14.58
CA ILE A 117 4.11 -4.95 -13.43
C ILE A 117 3.05 -3.94 -13.01
N PHE A 118 3.44 -2.67 -13.03
CA PHE A 118 2.61 -1.49 -12.88
C PHE A 118 2.44 -0.79 -14.24
N THR A 119 1.34 -0.08 -14.36
CA THR A 119 0.93 0.74 -15.51
C THR A 119 1.58 2.12 -15.49
N SER A 120 2.04 2.58 -14.32
CA SER A 120 2.71 3.87 -14.15
C SER A 120 4.08 3.73 -13.49
N ASN A 121 4.95 4.70 -13.79
CA ASN A 121 6.25 4.87 -13.14
C ASN A 121 6.18 5.82 -11.93
N ILE A 122 5.01 6.41 -11.67
CA ILE A 122 4.76 7.35 -10.58
C ILE A 122 3.53 6.89 -9.80
N PRO A 123 3.63 6.70 -8.47
CA PRO A 123 2.49 6.29 -7.67
C PRO A 123 1.49 7.43 -7.57
N CYS A 124 0.21 7.12 -7.75
CA CYS A 124 -0.86 8.07 -7.47
C CYS A 124 -1.18 8.18 -5.96
N VAL A 125 -0.75 7.19 -5.18
CA VAL A 125 -0.99 7.12 -3.73
C VAL A 125 0.12 7.80 -2.95
N LYS A 126 -0.23 8.35 -1.78
CA LYS A 126 0.76 8.84 -0.83
C LYS A 126 0.88 7.87 0.33
N TYR A 127 2.03 7.21 0.44
CA TYR A 127 2.36 6.36 1.57
C TYR A 127 2.57 7.19 2.84
N MET A 128 2.13 6.67 3.98
CA MET A 128 2.30 7.30 5.29
C MET A 128 3.22 6.43 6.15
N PHE A 129 4.42 6.94 6.44
CA PHE A 129 5.34 6.26 7.33
C PHE A 129 4.90 6.45 8.78
N GLN A 130 4.82 5.34 9.52
CA GLN A 130 4.58 5.34 10.96
C GLN A 130 5.80 4.79 11.68
N GLU A 131 6.29 5.58 12.64
CA GLU A 131 7.29 5.16 13.60
C GLU A 131 6.63 4.32 14.70
N TYR A 132 7.40 3.40 15.29
CA TYR A 132 7.02 2.70 16.52
C TYR A 132 8.03 2.97 17.64
#